data_AF-A0A8J6EAT2-F1
#
_entry.id   AF-A0A8J6EAT2-F1
#
_cell.length_a   1.000
_cell.length_b   1.000
_cell.length_c   1.000
_cell.angle_alpha   90.00
_cell.angle_beta   90.00
_cell.angle_gamma   90.00
#
_symmetry.space_group_name_H-M   'P 1'
#
loop_
_entity.id
_entity.type
_entity.pdbx_description
1 polymer ?
#
loop_
_entity_poly.entity_id
_entity_poly.type
_entity_poly.pdbx_seq_one_letter_code
_entity_poly.pdbx_strand_id
1 'polypeptide(L)'
;MMCARRALFLKGKLPSAWCDMTRSVQAKATFATGARQLDTTLYELRTYDIKPSMMNSFMQLAKEKFHLRTVHSELVGFWTYELGGMNKVFHIWKY
;
A
#
# COMPACT_ATOMS: atom_id res chain seq x y z
N MET A 1 -49.27 10.31 9.56
CA MET A 1 -50.05 9.14 9.10
C MET A 1 -49.24 7.88 9.38
N MET A 2 -49.81 6.99 10.18
CA MET A 2 -49.25 5.69 10.58
C MET A 2 -49.20 4.73 9.38
N CYS A 3 -48.18 3.89 9.30
CA CYS A 3 -48.39 2.45 9.09
C CYS A 3 -47.11 1.65 9.38
N ALA A 4 -46.98 1.14 10.60
CA ALA A 4 -46.00 0.12 10.95
C ALA A 4 -46.52 -1.25 10.49
N ARG A 5 -45.86 -1.88 9.51
CA ARG A 5 -46.07 -3.31 9.21
C ARG A 5 -45.01 -4.13 9.93
N ARG A 6 -45.42 -4.76 11.03
CA ARG A 6 -44.72 -5.88 11.67
C ARG A 6 -44.55 -7.00 10.64
N ALA A 7 -43.32 -7.33 10.30
CA ALA A 7 -43.01 -8.62 9.67
C ALA A 7 -42.84 -9.67 10.79
N LEU A 8 -43.70 -10.69 10.76
CA LEU A 8 -43.62 -11.86 11.62
C LEU A 8 -42.33 -12.61 11.31
N PHE A 9 -41.43 -12.68 12.30
CA PHE A 9 -40.29 -13.58 12.30
C PHE A 9 -40.80 -15.03 12.42
N LEU A 10 -40.88 -15.73 11.28
CA LEU A 10 -40.95 -17.19 11.28
C LEU A 10 -39.53 -17.72 11.49
N LYS A 11 -39.31 -18.31 12.68
CA LYS A 11 -38.10 -19.06 13.02
C LYS A 11 -38.04 -20.33 12.17
N GLY A 12 -37.41 -20.25 10.99
CA GLY A 12 -36.98 -21.41 10.22
C GLY A 12 -35.45 -21.54 10.29
N LYS A 13 -34.95 -22.67 10.82
CA LYS A 13 -33.52 -23.01 10.77
C LYS A 13 -33.14 -23.27 9.31
N LEU A 14 -32.19 -22.51 8.79
CA LEU A 14 -31.54 -22.79 7.50
C LEU A 14 -30.64 -24.04 7.63
N PRO A 15 -30.58 -24.92 6.61
CA PRO A 15 -29.70 -26.10 6.65
C PRO A 15 -28.23 -25.69 6.65
N SER A 16 -27.41 -26.36 7.47
CA SER A 16 -25.97 -26.10 7.65
C SER A 16 -25.12 -26.24 6.39
N ALA A 17 -25.68 -26.79 5.31
CA ALA A 17 -24.98 -27.03 4.04
C ALA A 17 -24.78 -25.78 3.17
N TRP A 18 -25.33 -24.62 3.55
CA TRP A 18 -25.14 -23.34 2.84
C TRP A 18 -24.12 -22.40 3.51
N CYS A 19 -23.46 -22.83 4.59
CA CYS A 19 -22.29 -22.12 5.14
C CYS A 19 -20.97 -22.53 4.47
N ASP A 20 -20.95 -23.62 3.70
CA ASP A 20 -19.71 -24.21 3.18
C ASP A 20 -19.30 -23.68 1.79
N MET A 21 -20.08 -22.80 1.16
CA MET A 21 -19.83 -22.29 -0.20
C MET A 21 -19.46 -20.81 -0.28
N THR A 22 -19.04 -20.19 0.82
CA THR A 22 -18.34 -18.89 0.79
C THR A 22 -17.17 -18.84 1.76
N ARG A 23 -16.60 -19.99 2.13
CA ARG A 23 -15.23 -20.04 2.66
C ARG A 23 -14.27 -19.93 1.49
N SER A 24 -14.44 -18.86 0.70
CA SER A 24 -13.46 -18.37 -0.26
C SER A 24 -12.13 -18.45 0.42
N VAL A 25 -11.21 -19.18 -0.20
CA VAL A 25 -9.81 -19.30 0.18
C VAL A 25 -9.31 -17.92 0.60
N GLN A 26 -9.38 -17.64 1.90
CA GLN A 26 -8.66 -16.52 2.47
C GLN A 26 -7.24 -17.03 2.50
N ALA A 27 -6.59 -16.94 1.33
CA ALA A 27 -5.16 -17.03 1.23
C ALA A 27 -4.66 -15.94 2.18
N LYS A 28 -4.40 -16.33 3.43
CA LYS A 28 -3.48 -15.60 4.29
C LYS A 28 -2.17 -15.69 3.55
N ALA A 29 -1.94 -14.71 2.68
CA ALA A 29 -0.65 -14.52 2.10
C ALA A 29 0.30 -14.35 3.28
N THR A 30 1.11 -15.37 3.54
CA THR A 30 2.20 -15.32 4.51
C THR A 30 3.28 -14.44 3.90
N PHE A 31 3.00 -13.14 3.81
CA PHE A 31 4.03 -12.15 3.55
C PHE A 31 4.87 -12.09 4.83
N ALA A 32 5.87 -12.97 4.89
CA ALA A 32 7.02 -12.94 5.78
C ALA A 32 6.75 -12.48 7.23
N THR A 33 5.97 -13.22 8.00
CA THR A 33 5.84 -13.03 9.46
C THR A 33 6.96 -13.75 10.23
N GLY A 34 8.21 -13.58 9.80
CA GLY A 34 9.38 -14.14 10.50
C GLY A 34 9.86 -13.21 11.62
N ALA A 35 10.76 -13.70 12.48
CA ALA A 35 11.37 -12.94 13.59
C ALA A 35 12.00 -11.58 13.20
N ARG A 36 12.15 -11.31 11.90
CA ARG A 36 12.63 -10.04 11.32
C ARG A 36 11.64 -8.88 11.45
N GLN A 37 10.38 -9.11 11.83
CA GLN A 37 9.37 -8.06 12.08
C GLN A 37 9.33 -7.57 13.53
N LEU A 38 10.33 -7.89 14.35
CA LEU A 38 10.47 -7.30 15.70
C LEU A 38 10.71 -5.79 15.64
N ASP A 39 11.27 -5.31 14.53
CA ASP A 39 11.42 -3.88 14.27
C ASP A 39 10.06 -3.30 13.82
N THR A 40 9.52 -2.39 14.63
CA THR A 40 8.28 -1.65 14.33
C THR A 40 8.47 -0.56 13.26
N THR A 41 9.70 -0.32 12.82
CA THR A 41 10.00 0.72 11.82
C THR A 41 9.45 0.36 10.45
N LEU A 42 8.69 1.27 9.84
CA LEU A 42 8.11 1.07 8.52
C LEU A 42 8.93 1.79 7.45
N TYR A 43 9.21 1.11 6.35
CA TYR A 43 9.92 1.69 5.21
C TYR A 43 9.03 1.71 3.97
N GLU A 44 8.95 2.86 3.31
CA GLU A 44 8.26 3.02 2.03
C GLU A 44 9.31 3.06 0.92
N LEU A 45 9.24 2.07 0.02
CA LEU A 45 10.07 2.00 -1.17
C LEU A 45 9.30 2.60 -2.34
N ARG A 46 9.87 3.60 -3.00
CA ARG A 46 9.22 4.28 -4.11
C ARG A 46 10.12 4.32 -5.33
N THR A 47 9.56 3.87 -6.45
CA THR A 47 10.20 3.94 -7.77
C THR A 47 9.34 4.79 -8.69
N TYR A 48 9.95 5.78 -9.33
CA TYR A 48 9.29 6.62 -10.33
C TYR A 48 9.88 6.38 -11.70
N ASP A 49 8.97 6.29 -12.67
CA ASP A 49 9.29 6.26 -14.08
C ASP A 49 9.09 7.67 -14.64
N ILE A 50 10.19 8.34 -14.96
CA ILE A 50 10.18 9.73 -15.38
C ILE A 50 10.23 9.78 -16.91
N LYS A 51 9.47 10.71 -17.48
CA LYS A 51 9.56 10.99 -18.92
C LYS A 51 11.01 11.40 -19.26
N PRO A 52 11.66 10.76 -20.27
CA PRO A 52 13.08 11.00 -20.56
C PRO A 52 13.46 12.47 -20.74
N SER A 53 12.61 13.24 -21.42
CA SER A 53 12.85 14.68 -21.66
C SER A 53 12.86 15.54 -20.40
N MET A 54 12.33 15.05 -19.27
CA MET A 54 12.11 15.81 -18.05
C MET A 54 13.03 15.36 -16.90
N MET A 55 13.91 14.39 -17.12
CA MET A 55 14.76 13.82 -16.05
C MET A 55 15.62 14.89 -15.36
N ASN A 56 16.27 15.75 -16.13
CA ASN A 56 17.11 16.82 -15.58
C ASN A 56 16.29 17.83 -14.76
N SER A 57 15.12 18.23 -15.27
CA SER A 57 14.22 19.14 -14.57
C SER A 57 13.69 18.52 -13.28
N PHE A 58 13.37 17.22 -13.30
CA PHE A 58 12.98 16.48 -12.11
C PHE A 58 14.09 16.46 -11.06
N MET A 59 15.34 16.21 -11.46
CA MET A 59 16.48 16.18 -10.54
C MET A 59 16.74 17.55 -9.89
N GLN A 60 16.58 18.64 -10.64
CA GLN A 60 16.68 20.00 -10.09
C GLN A 60 15.56 20.29 -9.09
N LEU A 61 14.32 19.98 -9.45
CA LEU A 61 13.17 20.15 -8.56
C LEU A 61 13.29 19.29 -7.31
N ALA A 62 13.77 18.06 -7.44
CA ALA A 62 14.07 17.18 -6.32
C ALA A 62 15.08 17.85 -5.39
N LYS A 63 16.23 18.29 -5.90
CA LYS A 63 17.25 18.97 -5.08
C LYS A 63 16.70 20.21 -4.36
N GLU A 64 15.85 20.99 -5.01
CA GLU A 64 15.29 22.20 -4.41
C GLU A 64 14.20 21.91 -3.38
N LYS A 65 13.30 20.96 -3.66
CA LYS A 65 12.06 20.76 -2.90
C LYS A 65 12.07 19.55 -1.96
N PHE A 66 13.15 18.76 -1.93
CA PHE A 66 13.24 17.59 -1.06
C PHE A 66 13.01 17.91 0.43
N HIS A 67 13.45 19.09 0.86
CA HIS A 67 13.28 19.55 2.24
C HIS A 67 11.82 19.57 2.71
N LEU A 68 10.85 19.78 1.80
CA LEU A 68 9.43 19.78 2.15
C LEU A 68 8.94 18.41 2.62
N ARG A 69 9.49 17.33 2.05
CA ARG A 69 9.12 15.95 2.38
C ARG A 69 9.88 15.45 3.61
N THR A 70 11.14 15.86 3.78
CA THR A 70 11.97 15.45 4.93
C THR A 70 11.44 15.95 6.28
N VAL A 71 10.54 16.94 6.30
CA VAL A 71 9.82 17.36 7.52
C VAL A 71 8.86 16.26 8.01
N HIS A 72 8.33 15.44 7.12
CA HIS A 72 7.32 14.42 7.44
C HIS A 72 7.89 13.01 7.59
N SER A 73 8.98 12.70 6.90
CA SER A 73 9.57 11.36 6.87
C SER A 73 11.07 11.45 6.70
N GLU A 74 11.81 10.59 7.38
CA GLU A 74 13.27 10.53 7.28
C GLU A 74 13.67 9.93 5.93
N LEU A 75 14.51 10.62 5.16
CA LEU A 75 15.04 10.11 3.90
C LEU A 75 16.20 9.16 4.20
N VAL A 76 16.03 7.88 3.87
CA VAL A 76 17.08 6.88 4.02
C VAL A 76 18.06 6.94 2.84
N GLY A 77 17.54 7.20 1.64
CA GLY A 77 18.39 7.46 0.49
C GLY A 77 17.62 7.66 -0.81
N PHE A 78 18.36 8.14 -1.80
CA PHE A 78 17.88 8.56 -3.10
C PHE A 78 18.87 8.17 -4.20
N TRP A 79 18.40 7.47 -5.22
CA TRP A 79 19.22 6.93 -6.30
C TRP A 79 18.57 7.12 -7.66
N THR A 80 19.42 7.24 -8.68
CA THR A 80 19.05 7.18 -10.09
C THR A 80 19.56 5.88 -10.68
N TYR A 81 18.82 5.31 -11.63
CA TYR A 81 19.26 4.11 -12.34
C TYR A 81 20.14 4.48 -13.54
N GLU A 82 21.40 4.05 -13.52
CA GLU A 82 22.33 4.24 -14.64
C GLU A 82 22.30 3.06 -15.63
N LEU A 83 22.20 1.83 -15.11
CA LEU A 83 22.21 0.60 -15.90
C LEU A 83 20.88 -0.13 -15.79
N GLY A 84 20.32 -0.55 -16.93
CA GLY A 84 19.11 -1.39 -16.98
C GLY A 84 17.77 -0.66 -16.73
N GLY A 85 17.78 0.66 -16.45
CA GLY A 85 16.56 1.40 -16.13
C GLY A 85 16.66 2.92 -16.29
N MET A 86 17.04 3.40 -17.48
CA MET A 86 17.19 4.85 -17.72
C MET A 86 15.92 5.64 -17.36
N ASN A 87 16.10 6.85 -16.82
CA ASN A 87 15.04 7.76 -16.39
C ASN A 87 14.14 7.23 -15.26
N LYS A 88 14.68 6.34 -14.43
CA LYS A 88 14.02 5.91 -13.20
C LYS A 88 14.72 6.50 -11.99
N VAL A 89 13.94 6.76 -10.96
CA VAL A 89 14.42 7.21 -9.65
C VAL A 89 13.88 6.28 -8.58
N PHE A 90 14.74 5.82 -7.69
CA PHE A 90 14.40 4.99 -6.55
C PHE A 90 14.78 5.69 -5.26
N HIS A 91 13.90 5.65 -4.27
CA HIS A 91 14.18 6.24 -2.97
C HIS A 91 13.41 5.53 -1.87
N ILE A 92 13.94 5.64 -0.65
CA ILE A 92 13.42 4.96 0.54
C ILE A 92 13.12 6.00 1.61
N TRP A 93 11.91 5.96 2.14
CA TRP A 93 11.48 6.75 3.28
C TRP A 93 11.28 5.88 4.50
N LYS A 94 11.64 6.39 5.67
CA LYS A 94 11.36 5.78 6.97
C LYS A 94 10.19 6.52 7.63
N TYR A 95 9.23 5.74 8.12
CA TYR A 95 8.04 6.16 8.85
C TYR A 95 8.03 5.59 10.27
#